data_AF-A0A6C0J768-F1
#
_entry.id   AF-A0A6C0J768-F1
#
_cell.length_a   1.000
_cell.length_b   1.000
_cell.length_c   1.000
_cell.angle_alpha   90.00
_cell.angle_beta   90.00
_cell.angle_gamma   90.00
#
_symmetry.space_group_name_H-M   'P 1'
#
loop_
_entity.id
_entity.type
_entity.pdbx_description
1 polymer ?
#
loop_
_entity_poly.entity_id
_entity_poly.type
_entity_poly.pdbx_seq_one_letter_code
_entity_poly.pdbx_strand_id
1 'polypeptide(L)'
;MAYMRFDQVSLDLINNVPLMAADGTTERVTNKSPLYREHVQPVQHIQSVPSVQSVQSVQSVPSQSYKQIPSQNQVPLSVPRMTPNIPQPYINPIPAHYLHIKGINHLISILGHPDASDTNKGGIAMWASPTLKAKGYGFLRRVEIIDEKIKSITPVQHYSNVYIYIHIKPNNEQLYKILSLTKDFYFDRNKELLIVRSGCLNTAIAQSAVAALYVKNKYSFYNVVNHNLLYSYYIAASKKKLMKSICNALKT
;
A
#
# COMPACT_ATOMS: atom_id res chain seq x y z
N MET A 1 -32.08 8.25 -7.98
CA MET A 1 -30.62 8.16 -7.76
C MET A 1 -30.26 9.03 -6.57
N ALA A 2 -29.89 8.44 -5.44
CA ALA A 2 -29.59 9.17 -4.20
C ALA A 2 -28.08 9.29 -4.01
N TYR A 3 -27.54 10.51 -4.14
CA TYR A 3 -26.19 10.86 -3.73
C TYR A 3 -26.16 11.00 -2.20
N MET A 4 -25.60 10.04 -1.48
CA MET A 4 -25.25 10.27 -0.07
C MET A 4 -24.00 11.16 -0.01
N ARG A 5 -24.16 12.35 0.60
CA ARG A 5 -23.07 13.26 0.97
C ARG A 5 -22.21 12.60 2.07
N PHE A 6 -21.02 12.15 1.68
CA PHE A 6 -20.06 11.45 2.55
C PHE A 6 -19.40 12.34 3.61
N ASP A 7 -19.39 13.67 3.41
CA ASP A 7 -18.74 14.61 4.32
C ASP A 7 -19.44 14.65 5.70
N GLN A 8 -20.75 14.42 5.77
CA GLN A 8 -21.51 14.44 7.03
C GLN A 8 -21.30 13.14 7.85
N VAL A 9 -21.34 11.97 7.19
CA VAL A 9 -21.29 10.67 7.88
C VAL A 9 -19.90 10.42 8.50
N SER A 10 -18.83 10.88 7.84
CA SER A 10 -17.47 10.71 8.38
C SER A 10 -17.16 11.69 9.52
N LEU A 11 -17.69 12.92 9.49
CA LEU A 11 -17.59 13.86 10.60
C LEU A 11 -18.47 13.43 11.77
N ASP A 12 -19.69 12.95 11.53
CA ASP A 12 -20.56 12.45 12.59
C ASP A 12 -20.00 11.18 13.23
N LEU A 13 -19.34 10.29 12.49
CA LEU A 13 -18.66 9.13 13.09
C LEU A 13 -17.37 9.51 13.83
N ILE A 14 -16.59 10.49 13.36
CA ILE A 14 -15.39 10.96 14.07
C ILE A 14 -15.79 11.74 15.34
N ASN A 15 -16.87 12.52 15.28
CA ASN A 15 -17.40 13.30 16.40
C ASN A 15 -18.25 12.47 17.38
N ASN A 16 -18.78 11.31 16.96
CA ASN A 16 -19.58 10.40 17.81
C ASN A 16 -18.87 9.07 18.13
N VAL A 17 -17.60 8.89 17.77
CA VAL A 17 -16.77 7.85 18.41
C VAL A 17 -16.37 8.42 19.76
N PRO A 18 -16.84 7.83 20.88
CA PRO A 18 -16.32 8.22 22.18
C PRO A 18 -14.81 7.94 22.15
N LEU A 19 -14.00 8.99 22.27
CA LEU A 19 -12.62 8.86 22.71
C LEU A 19 -12.71 8.31 24.13
N MET A 20 -12.74 6.98 24.25
CA MET A 20 -12.62 6.34 25.55
C MET A 20 -11.22 6.63 26.06
N ALA A 21 -11.13 7.46 27.10
CA ALA A 21 -9.96 7.50 27.95
C ALA A 21 -9.69 6.08 28.49
N ALA A 22 -8.42 5.76 28.69
CA ALA A 22 -7.98 4.44 29.15
C ALA A 22 -8.53 4.05 30.54
N ASP A 23 -9.22 4.95 31.23
CA ASP A 23 -9.83 4.78 32.55
C ASP A 23 -11.33 4.47 32.52
N GLY A 24 -11.95 4.38 31.34
CA GLY A 24 -13.38 4.03 31.20
C GLY A 24 -14.35 5.15 31.56
N THR A 25 -13.88 6.38 31.78
CA THR A 25 -14.78 7.52 32.00
C THR A 25 -15.29 8.09 30.68
N THR A 26 -16.61 8.27 30.59
CA THR A 26 -17.27 8.86 29.42
C THR A 26 -17.39 10.36 29.62
N GLU A 27 -16.28 11.10 29.49
CA GLU A 27 -16.35 12.56 29.51
C GLU A 27 -16.80 13.09 28.15
N ARG A 28 -17.89 13.87 28.18
CA ARG A 28 -18.37 14.65 27.05
C ARG A 28 -17.40 15.80 26.86
N VAL A 29 -16.45 15.66 25.93
CA VAL A 29 -15.48 16.70 25.57
C VAL A 29 -16.25 17.94 25.07
N THR A 30 -16.46 18.91 25.96
CA THR A 30 -16.88 20.24 25.57
C THR A 30 -15.63 20.98 25.10
N ASN A 31 -15.61 21.34 23.82
CA ASN A 31 -14.54 22.12 23.20
C ASN A 31 -14.31 23.44 23.97
N LYS A 32 -13.37 23.43 24.90
CA LYS A 32 -12.67 24.62 25.37
C LYS A 32 -11.21 24.46 24.97
N SER A 33 -10.85 25.04 23.84
CA SER A 33 -9.47 25.10 23.37
C SER A 33 -8.61 25.82 24.42
N PRO A 34 -7.53 25.21 24.94
CA PRO A 34 -6.54 25.96 25.68
C PRO A 34 -5.70 26.79 24.69
N LEU A 35 -5.70 28.11 24.89
CA LEU A 35 -4.77 29.05 24.27
C LEU A 35 -3.35 28.74 24.75
N TYR A 36 -2.62 27.88 24.04
CA TYR A 36 -1.18 27.74 24.23
C TYR A 36 -0.47 28.85 23.45
N ARG A 37 0.04 29.83 24.19
CA ARG A 37 0.93 30.89 23.71
C ARG A 37 2.36 30.35 23.79
N GLU A 38 2.87 29.76 22.71
CA GLU A 38 4.26 29.33 22.67
C GLU A 38 5.18 30.54 22.52
N HIS A 39 6.07 30.70 23.50
CA HIS A 39 7.20 31.60 23.45
C HIS A 39 8.25 30.98 22.51
N VAL A 40 8.31 31.44 21.26
CA VAL A 40 9.35 31.05 20.32
C VAL A 40 10.61 31.88 20.62
N GLN A 41 11.68 31.23 21.07
CA GLN A 41 13.00 31.85 21.14
C GLN A 41 13.63 31.94 19.73
N PRO A 42 14.36 33.02 19.42
CA PRO A 42 15.01 33.19 18.12
C PRO A 42 16.20 32.23 17.97
N VAL A 43 16.16 31.41 16.92
CA VAL A 43 17.27 30.53 16.52
C VAL A 43 18.36 31.38 15.88
N GLN A 44 19.57 31.32 16.43
CA GLN A 44 20.74 32.02 15.89
C GLN A 44 21.32 31.30 14.65
N HIS A 45 21.52 32.12 13.62
CA HIS A 45 22.48 32.08 12.52
C HIS A 45 23.16 30.73 12.17
N ILE A 46 22.77 30.17 11.02
CA ILE A 46 23.39 28.99 10.42
C ILE A 46 24.56 29.43 9.52
N GLN A 47 25.74 28.86 9.79
CA GLN A 47 26.97 28.99 9.01
C GLN A 47 26.83 28.37 7.61
N SER A 48 27.38 29.07 6.62
CA SER A 48 27.43 28.71 5.21
C SER A 48 28.22 27.43 4.95
N VAL A 49 27.62 26.52 4.17
CA VAL A 49 28.25 25.27 3.70
C VAL A 49 28.98 25.54 2.38
N PRO A 50 30.23 25.05 2.19
CA PRO A 50 30.98 25.27 0.97
C PRO A 50 30.42 24.48 -0.23
N SER A 51 30.48 25.11 -1.39
CA SER A 51 30.02 24.65 -2.71
C SER A 51 30.82 23.44 -3.20
N VAL A 52 30.13 22.34 -3.53
CA VAL A 52 30.70 21.15 -4.17
C VAL A 52 30.73 21.34 -5.68
N GLN A 53 31.92 21.20 -6.27
CA GLN A 53 32.18 21.29 -7.70
C GLN A 53 31.62 20.08 -8.46
N SER A 54 31.05 20.35 -9.63
CA SER A 54 30.46 19.41 -10.57
C SER A 54 31.51 18.59 -11.31
N VAL A 55 31.36 17.26 -11.32
CA VAL A 55 32.12 16.34 -12.18
C VAL A 55 31.29 16.06 -13.44
N GLN A 56 31.76 16.55 -14.59
CA GLN A 56 31.28 16.18 -15.92
C GLN A 56 32.14 15.03 -16.47
N SER A 57 31.49 13.96 -16.94
CA SER A 57 31.82 13.26 -18.19
C SER A 57 30.90 12.05 -18.37
N VAL A 58 29.99 12.12 -19.35
CA VAL A 58 29.23 10.95 -19.81
C VAL A 58 29.80 10.54 -21.15
N GLN A 59 30.39 9.35 -21.16
CA GLN A 59 31.02 8.71 -22.30
C GLN A 59 29.93 8.10 -23.20
N SER A 60 29.92 8.49 -24.47
CA SER A 60 28.96 8.03 -25.49
C SER A 60 29.22 6.57 -25.89
N VAL A 61 28.16 5.74 -25.84
CA VAL A 61 28.18 4.34 -26.29
C VAL A 61 27.82 4.26 -27.78
N PRO A 62 28.55 3.48 -28.61
CA PRO A 62 28.27 3.38 -30.04
C PRO A 62 27.06 2.51 -30.35
N SER A 63 26.21 2.98 -31.27
CA SER A 63 25.03 2.31 -31.78
C SER A 63 25.43 1.11 -32.67
N GLN A 64 25.00 -0.10 -32.29
CA GLN A 64 25.14 -1.28 -33.15
C GLN A 64 23.96 -1.37 -34.14
N SER A 65 24.32 -1.51 -35.41
CA SER A 65 23.43 -1.69 -36.56
C SER A 65 22.87 -3.12 -36.59
N TYR A 66 21.55 -3.26 -36.57
CA TYR A 66 20.87 -4.55 -36.68
C TYR A 66 20.81 -4.98 -38.15
N LYS A 67 21.46 -6.11 -38.46
CA LYS A 67 21.36 -6.80 -39.76
C LYS A 67 19.93 -7.31 -39.98
N GLN A 68 19.34 -6.94 -41.11
CA GLN A 68 18.06 -7.45 -41.61
C GLN A 68 18.14 -8.96 -41.90
N ILE A 69 17.14 -9.70 -41.43
CA ILE A 69 16.94 -11.11 -41.73
C ILE A 69 16.08 -11.21 -43.00
N PRO A 70 16.46 -12.03 -44.01
CA PRO A 70 15.69 -12.17 -45.24
C PRO A 70 14.38 -12.92 -45.00
N SER A 71 13.29 -12.38 -45.58
CA SER A 71 11.98 -13.01 -45.65
C SER A 71 12.04 -14.27 -46.51
N GLN A 72 11.70 -15.42 -45.95
CA GLN A 72 11.51 -16.65 -46.70
C GLN A 72 10.04 -16.88 -47.04
N ASN A 73 9.88 -17.33 -48.29
CA ASN A 73 8.64 -17.60 -49.02
C ASN A 73 7.67 -18.51 -48.27
N GLN A 74 6.39 -18.13 -48.33
CA GLN A 74 5.25 -18.93 -47.91
C GLN A 74 4.96 -20.01 -48.97
N VAL A 75 5.01 -21.27 -48.59
CA VAL A 75 4.43 -22.39 -49.34
C VAL A 75 3.15 -22.83 -48.62
N PRO A 76 2.00 -22.93 -49.30
CA PRO A 76 0.79 -23.42 -48.67
C PRO A 76 0.81 -24.96 -48.64
N LEU A 77 1.14 -25.53 -47.48
CA LEU A 77 0.96 -26.95 -47.22
C LEU A 77 -0.46 -27.17 -46.65
N SER A 78 -1.35 -27.69 -47.49
CA SER A 78 -2.63 -28.24 -47.04
C SER A 78 -2.38 -29.57 -46.31
N VAL A 79 -2.22 -29.49 -44.99
CA VAL A 79 -2.01 -30.66 -44.11
C VAL A 79 -3.37 -31.21 -43.67
N PRO A 80 -3.60 -32.55 -43.77
CA PRO A 80 -4.79 -33.19 -43.24
C PRO A 80 -4.93 -32.96 -41.73
N ARG A 81 -6.12 -32.54 -41.30
CA ARG A 81 -6.46 -32.25 -39.91
C ARG A 81 -6.55 -33.54 -39.10
N MET A 82 -5.41 -34.14 -38.76
CA MET A 82 -5.35 -35.09 -37.65
C MET A 82 -5.49 -34.27 -36.38
N THR A 83 -6.64 -34.34 -35.72
CA THR A 83 -6.79 -33.84 -34.35
C THR A 83 -5.79 -34.61 -33.49
N PRO A 84 -4.71 -33.97 -33.00
CA PRO A 84 -3.77 -34.66 -32.14
C PRO A 84 -4.56 -35.06 -30.90
N ASN A 85 -4.55 -36.34 -30.58
CA ASN A 85 -5.03 -36.82 -29.29
C ASN A 85 -3.96 -36.37 -28.27
N ILE A 86 -3.99 -35.08 -27.92
CA ILE A 86 -3.06 -34.48 -26.97
C ILE A 86 -3.31 -35.21 -25.66
N PRO A 87 -2.35 -35.99 -25.13
CA PRO A 87 -2.48 -36.59 -23.82
C PRO A 87 -2.86 -35.47 -22.87
N GLN A 88 -4.03 -35.57 -22.24
CA GLN A 88 -4.43 -34.65 -21.17
C GLN A 88 -3.23 -34.57 -20.24
N PRO A 89 -2.61 -33.38 -20.07
CA PRO A 89 -1.45 -33.27 -19.21
C PRO A 89 -1.88 -33.83 -17.87
N TYR A 90 -1.21 -34.89 -17.43
CA TYR A 90 -1.43 -35.46 -16.12
C TYR A 90 -1.04 -34.36 -15.13
N ILE A 91 -2.02 -33.59 -14.69
CA ILE A 91 -1.84 -32.58 -13.65
C ILE A 91 -1.64 -33.41 -12.39
N ASN A 92 -0.40 -33.83 -12.15
CA ASN A 92 0.01 -34.28 -10.83
C ASN A 92 -0.47 -33.18 -9.88
N PRO A 93 -1.35 -33.49 -8.91
CA PRO A 93 -1.78 -32.49 -7.94
C PRO A 93 -0.50 -31.98 -7.29
N ILE A 94 -0.19 -30.71 -7.56
CA ILE A 94 1.01 -30.05 -7.04
C ILE A 94 0.94 -30.30 -5.52
N PRO A 95 1.94 -30.97 -4.93
CA PRO A 95 1.94 -31.23 -3.50
C PRO A 95 1.70 -29.89 -2.83
N ALA A 96 0.73 -29.84 -1.91
CA ALA A 96 0.36 -28.63 -1.20
C ALA A 96 1.57 -28.18 -0.37
N HIS A 97 2.47 -27.41 -0.99
CA HIS A 97 3.59 -26.79 -0.32
C HIS A 97 3.00 -25.79 0.66
N TYR A 98 3.00 -26.15 1.93
CA TYR A 98 2.50 -25.29 2.99
C TYR A 98 3.29 -23.98 2.98
N LEU A 99 2.57 -22.87 2.77
CA LEU A 99 3.16 -21.54 2.84
C LEU A 99 3.47 -21.23 4.31
N HIS A 100 4.76 -21.32 4.67
CA HIS A 100 5.25 -20.99 6.01
C HIS A 100 5.42 -19.47 6.22
N ILE A 101 4.37 -18.70 5.93
CA ILE A 101 4.35 -17.24 6.14
C ILE A 101 3.42 -16.94 7.31
N LYS A 102 3.94 -16.30 8.36
CA LYS A 102 3.15 -16.03 9.56
C LYS A 102 2.00 -15.07 9.23
N GLY A 103 0.78 -15.42 9.64
CA GLY A 103 -0.41 -14.60 9.40
C GLY A 103 -1.01 -14.72 7.99
N ILE A 104 -0.42 -15.50 7.08
CA ILE A 104 -0.96 -15.66 5.71
C ILE A 104 -2.38 -16.25 5.69
N ASN A 105 -2.71 -17.18 6.59
CA ASN A 105 -4.03 -17.79 6.64
C ASN A 105 -5.14 -16.77 6.88
N HIS A 106 -4.87 -15.71 7.65
CA HIS A 106 -5.81 -14.62 7.85
C HIS A 106 -6.06 -13.86 6.54
N LEU A 107 -5.00 -13.53 5.78
CA LEU A 107 -5.13 -12.92 4.47
C LEU A 107 -5.87 -13.83 3.48
N ILE A 108 -5.57 -15.14 3.47
CA ILE A 108 -6.27 -16.11 2.62
C ILE A 108 -7.77 -16.13 2.94
N SER A 109 -8.15 -16.04 4.22
CA SER A 109 -9.56 -15.98 4.61
C SER A 109 -10.31 -14.75 4.08
N ILE A 110 -9.59 -13.65 3.81
CA ILE A 110 -10.15 -12.37 3.37
C ILE A 110 -10.07 -12.22 1.84
N LEU A 111 -8.90 -12.51 1.26
CA LEU A 111 -8.54 -12.25 -0.13
C LEU A 111 -8.61 -13.50 -1.03
N GLY A 112 -8.75 -14.70 -0.45
CA GLY A 112 -8.58 -15.97 -1.17
C GLY A 112 -7.11 -16.36 -1.32
N HIS A 113 -6.83 -17.41 -2.10
CA HIS A 113 -5.46 -17.83 -2.36
C HIS A 113 -4.65 -16.76 -3.12
N PRO A 114 -3.34 -16.62 -2.86
CA PRO A 114 -2.48 -15.69 -3.58
C PRO A 114 -2.33 -16.11 -5.04
N ASP A 115 -2.14 -15.14 -5.93
CA ASP A 115 -1.89 -15.37 -7.36
C ASP A 115 -0.47 -15.88 -7.62
N ALA A 116 0.47 -15.53 -6.74
CA ALA A 116 1.83 -16.04 -6.76
C ALA A 116 2.36 -16.16 -5.34
N SER A 117 3.18 -17.18 -5.10
CA SER A 117 3.90 -17.33 -3.86
C SER A 117 5.27 -17.94 -4.11
N ASP A 118 6.24 -17.57 -3.27
CA ASP A 118 7.56 -18.19 -3.23
C ASP A 118 7.86 -18.56 -1.78
N THR A 119 8.08 -19.84 -1.53
CA THR A 119 8.38 -20.39 -0.21
C THR A 119 9.86 -20.28 0.16
N ASN A 120 10.72 -19.85 -0.77
CA ASN A 120 12.14 -19.69 -0.51
C ASN A 120 12.42 -18.51 0.46
N LYS A 121 13.55 -18.59 1.17
CA LYS A 121 14.13 -17.59 2.10
C LYS A 121 13.22 -16.42 2.47
N GLY A 122 12.32 -16.64 3.45
CA GLY A 122 11.48 -15.59 4.00
C GLY A 122 10.15 -15.39 3.29
N GLY A 123 9.71 -16.33 2.45
CA GLY A 123 8.29 -16.52 2.11
C GLY A 123 7.53 -15.27 1.65
N ILE A 124 7.26 -15.17 0.34
CA ILE A 124 6.38 -14.13 -0.19
C ILE A 124 5.09 -14.73 -0.72
N ALA A 125 3.98 -14.03 -0.51
CA ALA A 125 2.72 -14.30 -1.20
C ALA A 125 2.11 -12.98 -1.69
N MET A 126 1.56 -13.01 -2.91
CA MET A 126 1.11 -11.84 -3.63
C MET A 126 -0.30 -12.03 -4.19
N TRP A 127 -1.12 -11.00 -4.06
CA TRP A 127 -2.42 -10.86 -4.73
C TRP A 127 -2.35 -9.68 -5.71
N ALA A 128 -2.66 -9.95 -6.96
CA ALA A 128 -2.68 -9.02 -8.08
C ALA A 128 -4.04 -8.33 -8.21
N SER A 129 -4.05 -7.24 -8.97
CA SER A 129 -5.23 -6.38 -9.15
C SER A 129 -6.50 -7.13 -9.60
N PRO A 130 -6.48 -8.09 -10.54
CA PRO A 130 -7.69 -8.82 -10.94
C PRO A 130 -8.36 -9.56 -9.76
N THR A 131 -7.57 -10.29 -8.97
CA THR A 131 -8.04 -11.04 -7.79
C THR A 131 -8.55 -10.10 -6.71
N LEU A 132 -7.82 -9.02 -6.43
CA LEU A 132 -8.25 -7.99 -5.47
C LEU A 132 -9.56 -7.31 -5.90
N LYS A 133 -9.71 -7.00 -7.19
CA LYS A 133 -10.93 -6.42 -7.75
C LYS A 133 -12.12 -7.37 -7.60
N ALA A 134 -11.94 -8.67 -7.86
CA ALA A 134 -12.97 -9.69 -7.66
C ALA A 134 -13.42 -9.80 -6.19
N LYS A 135 -12.54 -9.47 -5.24
CA LYS A 135 -12.83 -9.43 -3.79
C LYS A 135 -13.34 -8.08 -3.28
N GLY A 136 -13.55 -7.10 -4.16
CA GLY A 136 -14.07 -5.78 -3.79
C GLY A 136 -13.00 -4.76 -3.40
N TYR A 137 -11.72 -5.11 -3.49
CA TYR A 137 -10.54 -4.26 -3.24
C TYR A 137 -9.98 -3.64 -4.52
N GLY A 138 -10.85 -3.23 -5.45
CA GLY A 138 -10.43 -2.71 -6.77
C GLY A 138 -9.60 -1.44 -6.74
N PHE A 139 -9.49 -0.76 -5.60
CA PHE A 139 -8.60 0.39 -5.39
C PHE A 139 -7.15 -0.01 -5.09
N LEU A 140 -6.91 -1.27 -4.69
CA LEU A 140 -5.59 -1.83 -4.48
C LEU A 140 -5.03 -2.35 -5.81
N ARG A 141 -3.79 -1.97 -6.11
CA ARG A 141 -3.04 -2.54 -7.25
C ARG A 141 -2.47 -3.90 -6.93
N ARG A 142 -2.02 -4.07 -5.68
CA ARG A 142 -1.38 -5.28 -5.20
C ARG A 142 -1.44 -5.34 -3.68
N VAL A 143 -1.50 -6.56 -3.16
CA VAL A 143 -1.23 -6.88 -1.75
C VAL A 143 -0.12 -7.91 -1.73
N GLU A 144 0.88 -7.72 -0.87
CA GLU A 144 1.95 -8.68 -0.62
C GLU A 144 2.01 -8.96 0.88
N ILE A 145 2.38 -10.18 1.24
CA ILE A 145 2.87 -10.49 2.58
C ILE A 145 4.26 -11.08 2.43
N ILE A 146 5.20 -10.51 3.18
CA ILE A 146 6.62 -10.90 3.15
C ILE A 146 7.01 -11.27 4.56
N ASP A 147 7.57 -12.45 4.77
CA ASP A 147 8.25 -12.77 6.01
C ASP A 147 9.65 -12.14 6.00
N GLU A 148 9.77 -10.95 6.60
CA GLU A 148 11.02 -10.20 6.69
C GLU A 148 11.98 -10.90 7.66
N LYS A 149 12.54 -12.02 7.21
CA LYS A 149 13.49 -12.80 7.96
C LYS A 149 14.80 -12.00 8.09
N ILE A 150 15.02 -11.44 9.27
CA ILE A 150 16.36 -10.97 9.65
C ILE A 150 17.23 -12.22 9.82
N LYS A 151 18.32 -12.30 9.05
CA LYS A 151 19.33 -13.34 9.25
C LYS A 151 19.92 -13.17 10.65
N SER A 152 19.60 -14.10 11.55
CA SER A 152 20.16 -14.15 12.89
C SER A 152 20.73 -15.54 13.15
N ILE A 153 21.83 -15.58 13.91
CA ILE A 153 22.48 -16.82 14.37
C ILE A 153 21.62 -17.50 15.44
N THR A 154 20.85 -16.71 16.19
CA THR A 154 19.87 -17.18 17.17
C THR A 154 18.45 -17.14 16.58
N PRO A 155 17.54 -18.04 16.97
CA PRO A 155 16.14 -17.95 16.60
C PRO A 155 15.54 -16.64 17.13
N VAL A 156 15.22 -15.71 16.22
CA VAL A 156 14.53 -14.46 16.55
C VAL A 156 13.09 -14.58 16.08
N GLN A 157 12.16 -14.04 16.86
CA GLN A 157 10.76 -13.99 16.45
C GLN A 157 10.63 -13.21 15.15
N HIS A 158 10.15 -13.87 14.10
CA HIS A 158 9.91 -13.25 12.81
C HIS A 158 8.55 -12.55 12.77
N TYR A 159 8.50 -11.46 12.03
CA TYR A 159 7.30 -10.68 11.76
C TYR A 159 7.10 -10.64 10.25
N SER A 160 5.94 -11.11 9.81
CA SER A 160 5.54 -10.93 8.42
C SER A 160 4.77 -9.62 8.32
N ASN A 161 5.14 -8.81 7.33
CA ASN A 161 4.49 -7.53 7.08
C ASN A 161 3.66 -7.61 5.81
N VAL A 162 2.52 -6.93 5.85
CA VAL A 162 1.62 -6.74 4.72
C VAL A 162 1.99 -5.44 4.02
N TYR A 163 2.16 -5.51 2.72
CA TYR A 163 2.39 -4.36 1.85
C TYR A 163 1.17 -4.20 0.95
N ILE A 164 0.63 -3.00 0.91
CA ILE A 164 -0.40 -2.67 -0.08
C ILE A 164 0.11 -1.58 -1.00
N TYR A 165 -0.29 -1.68 -2.25
CA TYR A 165 0.11 -0.77 -3.31
C TYR A 165 -1.12 -0.02 -3.79
N ILE A 166 -1.13 1.30 -3.63
CA ILE A 166 -2.22 2.16 -4.11
C ILE A 166 -1.68 3.18 -5.10
N HIS A 167 -2.49 3.48 -6.11
CA HIS A 167 -2.14 4.48 -7.11
C HIS A 167 -2.63 5.86 -6.64
N ILE A 168 -1.70 6.76 -6.36
CA ILE A 168 -1.98 8.14 -5.95
C ILE A 168 -0.99 9.09 -6.61
N LYS A 169 -1.43 10.33 -6.87
CA LYS A 169 -0.63 11.36 -7.55
C LYS A 169 -0.41 12.58 -6.64
N PRO A 170 0.39 12.47 -5.56
CA PRO A 170 0.73 13.63 -4.75
C PRO A 170 1.62 14.59 -5.53
N ASN A 171 1.45 15.89 -5.30
CA ASN A 171 2.50 16.85 -5.67
C ASN A 171 3.73 16.67 -4.74
N ASN A 172 4.86 17.32 -5.05
CA ASN A 172 6.10 17.15 -4.28
C ASN A 172 5.91 17.49 -2.79
N GLU A 173 5.23 18.59 -2.46
CA GLU A 173 4.99 19.02 -1.07
C GLU A 173 4.14 18.00 -0.31
N GLN A 174 3.04 17.55 -0.92
CA GLN A 174 2.17 16.52 -0.36
C GLN A 174 2.94 15.22 -0.14
N LEU A 175 3.78 14.82 -1.09
CA LEU A 175 4.58 13.60 -0.98
C LEU A 175 5.51 13.65 0.23
N TYR A 176 6.28 14.73 0.40
CA TYR A 176 7.17 14.89 1.56
C TYR A 176 6.38 14.82 2.88
N LYS A 177 5.22 15.49 2.94
CA LYS A 177 4.35 15.47 4.12
C LYS A 177 3.81 14.07 4.41
N ILE A 178 3.35 13.34 3.40
CA ILE A 178 2.88 11.94 3.56
C ILE A 178 4.00 11.07 4.10
N LEU A 179 5.18 11.08 3.48
CA LEU A 179 6.32 10.26 3.91
C LEU A 179 6.82 10.64 5.30
N SER A 180 6.58 11.88 5.77
CA SER A 180 6.90 12.30 7.13
C SER A 180 5.92 11.78 8.20
N LEU A 181 4.71 11.33 7.81
CA LEU A 181 3.72 10.85 8.78
C LEU A 181 4.13 9.51 9.43
N THR A 182 4.80 8.64 8.68
CA THR A 182 5.26 7.33 9.18
C THR A 182 6.42 6.80 8.34
N LYS A 183 7.31 6.02 8.98
CA LYS A 183 8.41 5.32 8.31
C LYS A 183 7.95 4.14 7.44
N ASP A 184 6.69 3.74 7.56
CA ASP A 184 6.11 2.61 6.83
C ASP A 184 5.55 2.99 5.46
N PHE A 185 5.68 4.26 5.05
CA PHE A 185 5.30 4.72 3.72
C PHE A 185 6.51 4.79 2.79
N TYR A 186 6.32 4.25 1.59
CA TYR A 186 7.28 4.35 0.49
C TYR A 186 6.54 4.82 -0.76
N PHE A 187 7.24 5.45 -1.68
CA PHE A 187 6.63 5.93 -2.92
C PHE A 187 7.52 5.60 -4.12
N ASP A 188 6.95 4.85 -5.06
CA ASP A 188 7.56 4.64 -6.38
C ASP A 188 7.11 5.77 -7.30
N ARG A 189 8.00 6.75 -7.50
CA ARG A 189 7.71 7.95 -8.31
C ARG A 189 7.44 7.63 -9.78
N ASN A 190 8.08 6.61 -10.33
CA ASN A 190 7.92 6.25 -11.73
C ASN A 190 6.57 5.58 -12.00
N LYS A 191 6.02 4.88 -11.01
CA LYS A 191 4.74 4.19 -11.11
C LYS A 191 3.57 4.94 -10.47
N GLU A 192 3.84 6.07 -9.81
CA GLU A 192 2.86 6.81 -9.00
C GLU A 192 2.17 5.91 -7.96
N LEU A 193 2.96 5.04 -7.31
CA LEU A 193 2.47 4.08 -6.33
C LEU A 193 2.95 4.42 -4.93
N LEU A 194 1.99 4.62 -4.01
CA LEU A 194 2.26 4.58 -2.58
C LEU A 194 2.21 3.13 -2.11
N ILE A 195 3.27 2.74 -1.42
CA ILE A 195 3.43 1.44 -0.79
C ILE A 195 3.32 1.66 0.71
N VAL A 196 2.37 0.95 1.33
CA VAL A 196 2.14 1.02 2.77
C VAL A 196 2.48 -0.32 3.38
N ARG A 197 3.49 -0.34 4.25
CA ARG A 197 3.90 -1.50 5.06
C ARG A 197 3.14 -1.50 6.38
N SER A 198 2.62 -2.64 6.82
CA SER A 198 1.94 -2.73 8.11
C SER A 198 1.87 -4.16 8.63
N GLY A 199 1.61 -4.33 9.93
CA GLY A 199 1.45 -5.65 10.53
C GLY A 199 0.17 -6.38 10.11
N CYS A 200 -0.83 -5.68 9.55
CA CYS A 200 -2.04 -6.30 9.01
C CYS A 200 -2.70 -5.46 7.90
N LEU A 201 -3.54 -6.11 7.10
CA LEU A 201 -4.20 -5.50 5.93
C LEU A 201 -5.09 -4.30 6.31
N ASN A 202 -5.86 -4.39 7.40
CA ASN A 202 -6.80 -3.34 7.79
C ASN A 202 -6.07 -2.05 8.17
N THR A 203 -4.97 -2.16 8.92
CA THR A 203 -4.13 -1.01 9.29
C THR A 203 -3.51 -0.38 8.05
N ALA A 204 -2.98 -1.19 7.14
CA ALA A 204 -2.42 -0.69 5.89
C ALA A 204 -3.48 0.09 5.09
N ILE A 205 -4.70 -0.46 4.94
CA ILE A 205 -5.80 0.20 4.24
C ILE A 205 -6.17 1.52 4.93
N ALA A 206 -6.32 1.52 6.27
CA ALA A 206 -6.62 2.70 7.05
C ALA A 206 -5.60 3.83 6.83
N GLN A 207 -4.31 3.50 6.93
CA GLN A 207 -3.21 4.45 6.70
C GLN A 207 -3.23 4.98 5.26
N SER A 208 -3.44 4.10 4.28
CA SER A 208 -3.52 4.47 2.86
C SER A 208 -4.72 5.38 2.55
N ALA A 209 -5.83 5.21 3.27
CA ALA A 209 -7.02 6.07 3.14
C ALA A 209 -6.75 7.49 3.63
N VAL A 210 -6.08 7.64 4.77
CA VAL A 210 -5.67 8.96 5.29
C VAL A 210 -4.74 9.66 4.30
N ALA A 211 -3.75 8.95 3.74
CA ALA A 211 -2.86 9.50 2.72
C ALA A 211 -3.63 9.93 1.47
N ALA A 212 -4.55 9.10 0.96
CA ALA A 212 -5.36 9.42 -0.21
C ALA A 212 -6.27 10.64 0.02
N LEU A 213 -6.89 10.77 1.20
CA LEU A 213 -7.74 11.91 1.56
C LEU A 213 -6.93 13.21 1.65
N TYR A 214 -5.70 13.14 2.18
CA TYR A 214 -4.79 14.28 2.20
C TYR A 214 -4.37 14.70 0.77
N VAL A 215 -3.99 13.76 -0.10
CA VAL A 215 -3.66 14.06 -1.51
C VAL A 215 -4.82 14.70 -2.26
N LYS A 216 -6.05 14.25 -1.97
CA LYS A 216 -7.29 14.79 -2.56
C LYS A 216 -7.74 16.10 -1.92
N ASN A 217 -6.92 16.71 -1.05
CA ASN A 217 -7.21 17.95 -0.31
C ASN A 217 -8.51 17.89 0.51
N LYS A 218 -8.92 16.70 0.95
CA LYS A 218 -10.07 16.52 1.85
C LYS A 218 -9.70 16.80 3.31
N TYR A 219 -8.45 16.54 3.65
CA TYR A 219 -7.86 16.95 4.92
C TYR A 219 -6.62 17.79 4.66
N SER A 220 -6.39 18.80 5.51
CA SER A 220 -5.09 19.46 5.58
C SER A 220 -4.10 18.57 6.33
N PHE A 221 -2.80 18.85 6.18
CA PHE A 221 -1.76 18.14 6.95
C PHE A 221 -1.97 18.31 8.46
N TYR A 222 -2.31 19.53 8.90
CA TYR A 222 -2.61 19.82 10.30
C TYR A 222 -3.83 19.05 10.80
N ASN A 223 -4.87 18.87 9.97
CA ASN A 223 -6.01 18.04 10.36
C ASN A 223 -5.57 16.59 10.62
N VAL A 224 -4.70 16.04 9.76
CA VAL A 224 -4.16 14.67 9.91
C VAL A 224 -3.38 14.52 11.21
N VAL A 225 -2.48 15.46 11.51
CA VAL A 225 -1.61 15.41 12.68
C VAL A 225 -2.38 15.70 13.97
N ASN A 226 -3.09 16.82 14.04
CA ASN A 226 -3.72 17.30 15.28
C ASN A 226 -4.83 16.37 15.78
N HIS A 227 -5.54 15.68 14.87
CA HIS A 227 -6.59 14.72 15.23
C HIS A 227 -6.10 13.27 15.21
N ASN A 228 -4.79 13.06 15.05
CA ASN A 228 -4.16 11.74 14.95
C ASN A 228 -4.96 10.79 14.03
N LEU A 229 -5.25 11.24 12.81
CA LEU A 229 -6.19 10.54 11.93
C LEU A 229 -5.73 9.13 11.57
N LEU A 230 -4.42 8.86 11.55
CA LEU A 230 -3.88 7.51 11.36
C LEU A 230 -4.34 6.56 12.48
N TYR A 231 -4.20 6.96 13.75
CA TYR A 231 -4.67 6.16 14.88
C TYR A 231 -6.19 6.03 14.90
N SER A 232 -6.89 7.13 14.66
CA SER A 232 -8.35 7.14 14.61
C SER A 232 -8.89 6.16 13.56
N TYR A 233 -8.34 6.19 12.34
CA TYR A 233 -8.70 5.26 11.26
C TYR A 233 -8.29 3.81 11.57
N TYR A 234 -7.17 3.60 12.27
CA TYR A 234 -6.77 2.27 12.73
C TYR A 234 -7.79 1.66 13.70
N ILE A 235 -8.18 2.39 14.74
CA ILE A 235 -9.21 1.97 15.71
C ILE A 235 -10.55 1.75 15.01
N ALA A 236 -10.84 2.55 13.99
CA ALA A 236 -12.00 2.40 13.15
C ALA A 236 -11.96 1.09 12.32
N ALA A 237 -10.82 0.79 11.69
CA ALA A 237 -10.64 -0.37 10.83
C ALA A 237 -10.60 -1.71 11.61
N SER A 238 -10.23 -1.68 12.89
CA SER A 238 -10.34 -2.85 13.76
C SER A 238 -11.80 -3.19 14.10
N LYS A 239 -12.72 -2.22 14.01
CA LYS A 239 -14.17 -2.42 14.15
C LYS A 239 -14.80 -2.80 12.80
N LYS A 240 -15.13 -4.09 12.60
CA LYS A 240 -15.65 -4.68 11.33
C LYS A 240 -16.66 -3.83 10.54
N LYS A 241 -17.51 -3.04 11.20
CA LYS A 241 -18.60 -2.26 10.57
C LYS A 241 -18.08 -1.10 9.68
N LEU A 242 -16.86 -0.59 9.89
CA LEU A 242 -16.39 0.62 9.21
C LEU A 242 -15.57 0.38 7.94
N MET A 243 -15.03 -0.82 7.75
CA MET A 243 -14.22 -1.14 6.56
C MET A 243 -14.96 -0.91 5.24
N LYS A 244 -16.29 -1.12 5.21
CA LYS A 244 -17.11 -0.86 4.02
C LYS A 244 -17.13 0.62 3.63
N SER A 245 -17.17 1.53 4.61
CA SER A 245 -17.18 2.98 4.38
C SER A 245 -15.82 3.48 3.86
N ILE A 246 -14.72 2.98 4.44
CA ILE A 246 -13.35 3.31 4.01
C ILE A 246 -13.12 2.85 2.56
N CYS A 247 -13.52 1.61 2.23
CA CYS A 247 -13.39 1.09 0.86
C CYS A 247 -14.20 1.89 -0.17
N ASN A 248 -15.30 2.52 0.23
CA ASN A 248 -16.09 3.38 -0.68
C ASN A 248 -15.39 4.72 -0.92
N ALA A 249 -14.81 5.34 0.11
CA ALA A 249 -14.07 6.61 -0.03
C ALA A 249 -12.82 6.49 -0.92
N LEU A 250 -12.20 5.31 -0.96
CA LEU A 250 -11.05 5.05 -1.83
C LEU A 250 -11.41 4.84 -3.31
N LYS A 251 -12.67 4.54 -3.63
CA LYS A 251 -13.14 4.33 -5.01
C LYS A 251 -13.45 5.64 -5.74
N THR A 252 -13.80 6.69 -5.01
CA THR A 252 -14.09 8.05 -5.51
C THR A 252 -12.83 8.88 -5.49
#